data_AF-A0A959E509-F1
#
_entry.id   AF-A0A959E509-F1
#
_cell.length_a   1.000
_cell.length_b   1.000
_cell.length_c   1.000
_cell.angle_alpha   90.00
_cell.angle_beta   90.00
_cell.angle_gamma   90.00
#
_symmetry.space_group_name_H-M   'P 1'
#
loop_
_entity.id
_entity.type
_entity.pdbx_description
1 polymer ?
#
loop_
_entity_poly.entity_id
_entity_poly.type
_entity_poly.pdbx_seq_one_letter_code
_entity_poly.pdbx_strand_id
1 'polypeptide(L)'
;MILRTEIADILRDPRIGAEITVMGWVRAFRSNRFIALNDGSGAQNFQVVVPDKYQEDPALEPVFRKIGFHACIKATGKLVESQGAGQSVELQADTIEILGENKLDIYPLQPKKQTMEFLRENAHFRMRTSTFSSVFRIRHAVAYAIHKYYNDRGFYYMHSPIITGSDAEGAGEMFRVTTLDVDNPPRTPDGAVNWKEDFFGKSTNLTVSGQLQGEIAALAIGKVYTFGPTFRAENS
;
A
#
# COMPACT_ATOMS: atom_id res chain seq x y z
N MET A 1 -21.53 11.27 16.50
CA MET A 1 -20.73 10.58 15.46
C MET A 1 -19.60 9.89 16.19
N ILE A 2 -19.61 8.56 16.32
CA ILE A 2 -18.57 7.86 17.07
C ILE A 2 -17.34 7.76 16.18
N LEU A 3 -16.22 8.35 16.63
CA LEU A 3 -14.97 8.42 15.87
C LEU A 3 -14.21 7.09 15.99
N ARG A 4 -13.76 6.52 14.87
CA ARG A 4 -12.83 5.38 14.87
C ARG A 4 -11.55 5.77 15.63
N THR A 5 -11.08 4.89 16.51
CA THR A 5 -9.74 4.94 17.12
C THR A 5 -8.81 4.00 16.37
N GLU A 6 -7.62 4.45 15.98
CA GLU A 6 -6.65 3.60 15.28
C GLU A 6 -5.95 2.63 16.22
N ILE A 7 -5.68 1.42 15.74
CA ILE A 7 -5.02 0.40 16.54
C ILE A 7 -3.61 0.85 16.98
N ALA A 8 -2.86 1.49 16.08
CA ALA A 8 -1.52 1.99 16.42
C ALA A 8 -1.53 3.02 17.56
N ASP A 9 -2.57 3.85 17.66
CA ASP A 9 -2.69 4.83 18.74
C ASP A 9 -3.08 4.18 20.06
N ILE A 10 -4.00 3.20 20.03
CA ILE A 10 -4.38 2.41 21.22
C ILE A 10 -3.16 1.70 21.81
N LEU A 11 -2.32 1.11 20.95
CA LEU A 11 -1.14 0.37 21.39
C LEU A 11 0.01 1.28 21.84
N ARG A 12 0.05 2.53 21.37
CA ARG A 12 1.04 3.53 21.80
C ARG A 12 0.69 4.17 23.13
N ASP A 13 -0.58 4.52 23.33
CA ASP A 13 -1.10 5.20 24.52
C ASP A 13 -2.45 4.56 24.96
N PRO A 14 -2.42 3.42 25.66
CA PRO A 14 -3.62 2.70 26.04
C PRO A 14 -4.39 3.41 27.15
N ARG A 15 -5.58 3.93 26.82
CA ARG A 15 -6.48 4.59 27.77
C ARG A 15 -7.46 3.60 28.40
N ILE A 16 -6.99 2.83 29.38
CA ILE A 16 -7.79 1.79 30.05
C ILE A 16 -9.09 2.37 30.60
N GLY A 17 -10.18 1.64 30.40
CA GLY A 17 -11.53 2.01 30.83
C GLY A 17 -12.27 2.92 29.85
N ALA A 18 -11.61 3.48 28.85
CA ALA A 18 -12.27 4.26 27.81
C ALA A 18 -13.16 3.39 26.93
N GLU A 19 -14.29 3.96 26.51
CA GLU A 19 -15.11 3.42 25.43
C GLU A 19 -14.47 3.81 24.09
N ILE A 20 -14.21 2.82 23.25
CA ILE A 20 -13.53 3.02 21.96
C ILE A 20 -14.26 2.26 20.85
N THR A 21 -14.14 2.77 19.62
CA THR A 21 -14.57 2.07 18.40
C THR A 21 -13.38 1.77 17.53
N VAL A 22 -13.14 0.49 17.24
CA VAL A 22 -12.13 0.03 16.30
C VAL A 22 -12.78 -0.49 15.02
N MET A 23 -12.12 -0.29 13.89
CA MET A 23 -12.58 -0.77 12.58
C MET A 23 -11.39 -1.34 11.82
N GLY A 24 -11.58 -2.48 11.15
CA GLY A 24 -10.52 -3.13 10.39
C GLY A 24 -10.91 -4.49 9.84
N TRP A 25 -9.90 -5.28 9.46
CA TRP A 25 -10.08 -6.61 8.89
C TRP A 25 -9.66 -7.69 9.87
N VAL A 26 -10.51 -8.71 10.01
CA VAL A 26 -10.25 -9.88 10.85
C VAL A 26 -9.07 -10.67 10.28
N ARG A 27 -8.01 -10.86 11.06
CA ARG A 27 -6.81 -11.65 10.70
C ARG A 27 -6.90 -13.09 11.17
N ALA A 28 -7.59 -13.31 12.29
CA ALA A 28 -7.95 -14.62 12.80
C ALA A 28 -9.15 -14.49 13.72
N PHE A 29 -9.97 -15.53 13.80
CA PHE A 29 -11.02 -15.67 14.80
C PHE A 29 -10.82 -17.01 15.50
N ARG A 30 -10.60 -16.99 16.81
CA ARG A 30 -10.17 -18.15 17.60
C ARG A 30 -11.13 -18.42 18.73
N SER A 31 -11.35 -19.71 18.99
CA SER A 31 -12.19 -20.20 20.09
C SER A 31 -13.58 -19.55 20.14
N ASN A 32 -14.11 -19.14 18.98
CA ASN A 32 -15.39 -18.44 18.87
C ASN A 32 -15.51 -17.18 19.75
N ARG A 33 -14.38 -16.62 20.23
CA ARG A 33 -14.35 -15.57 21.25
C ARG A 33 -13.35 -14.47 20.95
N PHE A 34 -12.21 -14.78 20.33
CA PHE A 34 -11.11 -13.82 20.16
C PHE A 34 -10.88 -13.48 18.71
N ILE A 35 -11.14 -12.23 18.35
CA ILE A 35 -10.83 -11.67 17.02
C ILE A 35 -9.48 -10.98 17.11
N ALA A 36 -8.55 -11.39 16.24
CA ALA A 36 -7.36 -10.59 15.95
C ALA A 36 -7.71 -9.62 14.83
N LEU A 37 -7.85 -8.33 15.14
CA LEU A 37 -8.21 -7.27 14.19
C LEU A 37 -6.95 -6.51 13.74
N ASN A 38 -6.88 -6.11 12.48
CA ASN A 38 -5.84 -5.19 12.01
C ASN A 38 -6.44 -4.17 11.04
N ASP A 39 -6.02 -2.92 11.17
CA ASP A 39 -6.52 -1.78 10.39
C ASP A 39 -5.46 -1.18 9.46
N GLY A 40 -4.27 -1.78 9.40
CA GLY A 40 -3.14 -1.32 8.59
C GLY A 40 -2.26 -0.23 9.22
N SER A 41 -2.73 0.44 10.29
CA SER A 41 -2.00 1.54 10.97
C SER A 41 -0.67 1.08 11.55
N GLY A 42 -0.57 -0.20 11.93
CA GLY A 42 0.64 -0.82 12.46
C GLY A 42 0.79 -2.28 12.05
N ALA A 43 1.88 -2.90 12.50
CA ALA A 43 2.16 -4.31 12.27
C ALA A 43 1.41 -5.24 13.22
N GLN A 44 1.04 -4.74 14.40
CA GLN A 44 0.40 -5.53 15.45
C GLN A 44 -1.10 -5.68 15.20
N ASN A 45 -1.63 -6.84 15.57
CA ASN A 45 -3.08 -7.04 15.65
C ASN A 45 -3.57 -6.55 17.02
N PHE A 46 -4.83 -6.14 17.07
CA PHE A 46 -5.52 -5.80 18.30
C PHE A 46 -6.58 -6.84 18.61
N GLN A 47 -6.65 -7.28 19.87
CA GLN A 47 -7.61 -8.28 20.29
C GLN A 47 -8.97 -7.64 20.58
N VAL A 48 -10.01 -8.19 19.95
CA VAL A 48 -11.41 -7.89 20.27
C VAL A 48 -12.05 -9.16 20.81
N VAL A 49 -12.61 -9.07 22.01
CA VAL A 49 -13.34 -10.15 22.68
C VAL A 49 -14.81 -10.04 22.30
N VAL A 50 -15.34 -11.12 21.73
CA VAL A 50 -16.74 -11.24 21.33
C VAL A 50 -17.59 -11.58 22.56
N PRO A 51 -18.65 -10.83 22.85
CA PRO A 51 -19.58 -11.13 23.93
C PRO A 51 -20.31 -12.45 23.75
N ASP A 52 -20.59 -13.14 24.85
CA ASP A 52 -21.32 -14.41 24.85
C ASP A 52 -22.72 -14.28 24.21
N LYS A 53 -23.38 -13.11 24.32
CA LYS A 53 -24.68 -12.82 23.67
C LYS A 53 -24.68 -13.05 22.14
N TYR A 54 -23.54 -12.93 21.46
CA TYR A 54 -23.46 -13.18 20.02
C TYR A 54 -23.62 -14.67 19.65
N GLN A 55 -23.41 -15.57 20.62
CA GLN A 55 -23.61 -17.01 20.48
C GLN A 55 -24.95 -17.47 21.08
N GLU A 56 -25.47 -16.74 22.07
CA GLU A 56 -26.69 -17.11 22.80
C GLU A 56 -27.97 -16.53 22.18
N ASP A 57 -27.90 -15.35 21.58
CA ASP A 57 -29.05 -14.65 21.00
C ASP A 57 -29.23 -15.01 19.51
N PRO A 58 -30.33 -15.69 19.11
CA PRO A 58 -30.61 -16.00 17.71
C PRO A 58 -30.66 -14.77 16.79
N ALA A 59 -30.94 -13.58 17.31
CA ALA A 59 -30.95 -12.34 16.53
C ALA A 59 -29.53 -11.87 16.15
N LEU A 60 -28.51 -12.23 16.92
CA LEU A 60 -27.10 -11.86 16.70
C LEU A 60 -26.29 -12.94 15.96
N GLU A 61 -26.81 -14.18 15.92
CA GLU A 61 -26.21 -15.31 15.21
C GLU A 61 -25.82 -15.00 13.73
N PRO A 62 -26.62 -14.26 12.93
CA PRO A 62 -26.22 -13.92 11.56
C PRO A 62 -24.95 -13.04 11.48
N VAL A 63 -24.75 -12.15 12.46
CA VAL A 63 -23.53 -11.32 12.57
C VAL A 63 -22.36 -12.21 12.98
N PHE A 64 -22.57 -13.05 13.98
CA PHE A 64 -21.54 -13.94 14.51
C PHE A 64 -20.96 -14.86 13.44
N ARG A 65 -21.82 -15.50 12.62
CA ARG A 65 -21.39 -16.37 11.51
C ARG A 65 -20.56 -15.68 10.44
N LYS A 66 -20.69 -14.37 10.30
CA LYS A 66 -19.97 -13.56 9.30
C LYS A 66 -18.60 -13.09 9.81
N ILE A 67 -18.27 -13.31 11.08
CA ILE A 67 -16.95 -13.05 11.63
C ILE A 67 -16.00 -14.13 11.12
N GLY A 68 -15.21 -13.78 10.11
CA GLY A 68 -14.27 -14.70 9.47
C GLY A 68 -13.05 -13.98 8.93
N PHE A 69 -12.07 -14.74 8.43
CA PHE A 69 -10.85 -14.20 7.86
C PHE A 69 -11.18 -13.11 6.81
N HIS A 70 -10.61 -11.92 7.00
CA HIS A 70 -10.80 -10.71 6.18
C HIS A 70 -12.24 -10.18 6.09
N ALA A 71 -13.14 -10.57 6.98
CA ALA A 71 -14.34 -9.79 7.24
C ALA A 71 -13.95 -8.38 7.71
N CYS A 72 -14.59 -7.36 7.16
CA CYS A 72 -14.46 -5.98 7.58
C CYS A 72 -15.49 -5.71 8.67
N ILE A 73 -15.02 -5.32 9.85
CA ILE A 73 -15.87 -5.13 11.01
C ILE A 73 -15.64 -3.77 11.66
N LYS A 74 -16.65 -3.33 12.38
CA LYS A 74 -16.59 -2.25 13.36
C LYS A 74 -17.00 -2.82 14.71
N ALA A 75 -16.17 -2.63 15.72
CA ALA A 75 -16.43 -3.08 17.08
C ALA A 75 -16.33 -1.90 18.04
N THR A 76 -17.30 -1.75 18.93
CA THR A 76 -17.32 -0.71 19.97
C THR A 76 -17.45 -1.37 21.32
N GLY A 77 -16.69 -0.88 22.31
CA GLY A 77 -16.82 -1.31 23.70
C GLY A 77 -15.71 -0.75 24.57
N LYS A 78 -15.42 -1.42 25.68
CA LYS A 78 -14.48 -0.95 26.70
C LYS A 78 -13.07 -1.49 26.50
N LEU A 79 -12.07 -0.59 26.47
CA LEU A 79 -10.66 -0.98 26.50
C LEU A 79 -10.29 -1.44 27.91
N VAL A 80 -9.72 -2.63 28.04
CA VAL A 80 -9.30 -3.21 29.31
C VAL A 80 -7.90 -3.79 29.23
N GLU A 81 -7.28 -4.02 30.39
CA GLU A 81 -6.06 -4.81 30.47
C GLU A 81 -6.37 -6.26 30.06
N SER A 82 -5.52 -6.83 29.20
CA SER A 82 -5.72 -8.21 28.76
C SER A 82 -5.28 -9.18 29.85
N GLN A 83 -6.03 -10.27 30.00
CA GLN A 83 -5.68 -11.39 30.88
C GLN A 83 -4.76 -12.42 30.18
N GLY A 84 -4.49 -12.24 28.88
CA GLY A 84 -3.72 -13.19 28.07
C GLY A 84 -2.22 -12.87 27.98
N ALA A 85 -1.38 -13.90 28.01
CA ALA A 85 0.04 -13.77 27.75
C ALA A 85 0.29 -13.52 26.25
N GLY A 86 0.42 -12.26 25.84
CA GLY A 86 0.71 -11.90 24.44
C GLY A 86 0.30 -10.50 24.02
N GLN A 87 -0.54 -9.82 24.80
CA GLN A 87 -0.99 -8.46 24.56
C GLN A 87 -1.22 -7.76 25.90
N SER A 88 -1.00 -6.45 25.96
CA SER A 88 -1.21 -5.66 27.18
C SER A 88 -2.68 -5.26 27.37
N VAL A 89 -3.41 -5.08 26.27
CA VAL A 89 -4.78 -4.57 26.25
C VAL A 89 -5.64 -5.30 25.22
N GLU A 90 -6.95 -5.29 25.47
CA GLU A 90 -7.96 -5.83 24.57
C GLU A 90 -9.26 -5.04 24.66
N LEU A 91 -10.09 -5.15 23.63
CA LEU A 91 -11.43 -4.59 23.62
C LEU A 91 -12.44 -5.64 24.07
N GLN A 92 -13.12 -5.40 25.18
CA GLN A 92 -14.36 -6.09 25.51
C GLN A 92 -15.46 -5.41 24.70
N ALA A 93 -15.83 -5.99 23.55
CA ALA A 93 -16.79 -5.36 22.66
C ALA A 93 -18.19 -5.39 23.30
N ASP A 94 -18.96 -4.33 23.14
CA ASP A 94 -20.40 -4.32 23.42
C ASP A 94 -21.20 -4.56 22.14
N THR A 95 -20.68 -4.05 21.02
CA THR A 95 -21.27 -4.19 19.69
C THR A 95 -20.22 -4.53 18.65
N ILE A 96 -20.62 -5.34 17.68
CA ILE A 96 -19.88 -5.74 16.50
C ILE A 96 -20.85 -5.61 15.31
N GLU A 97 -20.40 -4.89 14.29
CA GLU A 97 -21.11 -4.62 13.05
C GLU A 97 -20.25 -5.15 11.89
N ILE A 98 -20.86 -5.90 10.97
CA ILE A 98 -20.20 -6.35 9.73
C ILE A 98 -20.34 -5.24 8.69
N LEU A 99 -19.24 -4.60 8.34
CA LEU A 99 -19.18 -3.58 7.29
C LEU A 99 -19.00 -4.20 5.90
N GLY A 100 -18.39 -5.38 5.84
CA GLY A 100 -18.17 -6.12 4.60
C GLY A 100 -17.82 -7.57 4.89
N GLU A 101 -18.58 -8.47 4.29
CA GLU A 101 -18.34 -9.91 4.40
C GLU A 101 -17.17 -10.33 3.51
N ASN A 102 -16.56 -11.48 3.82
CA ASN A 102 -15.59 -12.12 2.95
C ASN A 102 -16.08 -13.50 2.51
N LYS A 103 -16.03 -13.74 1.20
CA LYS A 103 -16.40 -14.99 0.56
C LYS A 103 -15.12 -15.76 0.20
N LEU A 104 -14.75 -16.74 1.03
CA LEU A 104 -13.47 -17.45 0.93
C LEU A 104 -13.33 -18.31 -0.34
N ASP A 105 -14.43 -18.66 -0.98
CA ASP A 105 -14.48 -19.39 -2.26
C ASP A 105 -13.94 -18.58 -3.44
N ILE A 106 -14.11 -17.25 -3.40
CA ILE A 106 -13.62 -16.33 -4.44
C ILE A 106 -12.45 -15.46 -3.98
N TYR A 107 -12.16 -15.45 -2.67
CA TYR A 107 -11.10 -14.64 -2.10
C TYR A 107 -9.74 -15.35 -2.20
N PRO A 108 -8.73 -14.78 -2.88
CA PRO A 108 -7.51 -15.52 -3.18
C PRO A 108 -6.61 -15.74 -1.96
N LEU A 109 -6.64 -14.86 -0.97
CA LEU A 109 -5.85 -15.07 0.24
C LEU A 109 -6.56 -16.06 1.17
N GLN A 110 -5.81 -17.05 1.63
CA GLN A 110 -6.28 -17.98 2.67
C GLN A 110 -5.65 -17.63 4.03
N PRO A 111 -6.26 -18.04 5.16
CA PRO A 111 -5.72 -17.86 6.52
C PRO A 111 -4.54 -18.80 6.79
N LYS A 112 -3.60 -18.88 5.85
CA LYS A 112 -2.36 -19.66 5.90
C LYS A 112 -1.25 -18.88 5.20
N LYS A 113 -0.01 -19.31 5.39
CA LYS A 113 1.14 -18.72 4.71
C LYS A 113 0.98 -18.88 3.19
N GLN A 114 1.19 -17.78 2.47
CA GLN A 114 1.24 -17.75 1.01
C GLN A 114 2.69 -17.73 0.54
N THR A 115 2.98 -18.28 -0.64
CA THR A 115 4.30 -18.16 -1.28
C THR A 115 4.48 -16.74 -1.82
N MET A 116 5.74 -16.34 -2.08
CA MET A 116 6.01 -15.01 -2.62
C MET A 116 5.52 -14.92 -4.07
N GLU A 117 5.62 -16.00 -4.84
CA GLU A 117 5.18 -16.13 -6.22
C GLU A 117 3.67 -15.88 -6.32
N PHE A 118 2.87 -16.57 -5.50
CA PHE A 118 1.43 -16.36 -5.43
C PHE A 118 1.06 -14.91 -5.09
N LEU A 119 1.81 -14.29 -4.16
CA LEU A 119 1.58 -12.89 -3.77
C LEU A 119 2.03 -11.89 -4.85
N ARG A 120 2.97 -12.25 -5.73
CA ARG A 120 3.33 -11.45 -6.91
C ARG A 120 2.22 -11.49 -7.95
N GLU A 121 1.65 -12.66 -8.23
CA GLU A 121 0.50 -12.82 -9.13
C GLU A 121 -0.76 -12.10 -8.59
N ASN A 122 -0.95 -12.12 -7.27
CA ASN A 122 -2.06 -11.46 -6.59
C ASN A 122 -1.65 -10.13 -5.94
N ALA A 123 -0.91 -9.29 -6.68
CA ALA A 123 -0.31 -8.07 -6.16
C ALA A 123 -1.31 -7.07 -5.55
N HIS A 124 -2.55 -7.05 -6.04
CA HIS A 124 -3.63 -6.21 -5.54
C HIS A 124 -4.12 -6.64 -4.14
N PHE A 125 -3.87 -7.89 -3.72
CA PHE A 125 -4.20 -8.37 -2.38
C PHE A 125 -3.00 -8.44 -1.43
N ARG A 126 -1.77 -8.54 -1.94
CA ARG A 126 -0.58 -8.85 -1.11
C ARG A 126 -0.37 -7.89 0.06
N MET A 127 -0.74 -6.61 -0.09
CA MET A 127 -0.61 -5.61 0.98
C MET A 127 -1.41 -5.95 2.24
N ARG A 128 -2.42 -6.83 2.14
CA ARG A 128 -3.19 -7.30 3.30
C ARG A 128 -2.46 -8.37 4.12
N THR A 129 -1.31 -8.88 3.63
CA THR A 129 -0.45 -9.79 4.41
C THR A 129 0.44 -9.01 5.38
N SER A 130 0.89 -9.67 6.46
CA SER A 130 1.79 -9.05 7.44
C SER A 130 3.13 -8.63 6.82
N THR A 131 3.68 -9.46 5.93
CA THR A 131 4.95 -9.19 5.27
C THR A 131 4.87 -7.95 4.39
N PHE A 132 3.96 -7.92 3.41
CA PHE A 132 3.93 -6.80 2.47
C PHE A 132 3.41 -5.51 3.10
N SER A 133 2.43 -5.54 4.02
CA SER A 133 2.06 -4.32 4.76
C SER A 133 3.26 -3.70 5.48
N SER A 134 4.13 -4.54 6.09
CA SER A 134 5.35 -4.07 6.75
C SER A 134 6.37 -3.53 5.75
N VAL A 135 6.61 -4.22 4.63
CA VAL A 135 7.48 -3.75 3.56
C VAL A 135 7.04 -2.38 3.04
N PHE A 136 5.75 -2.16 2.82
CA PHE A 136 5.23 -0.88 2.31
C PHE A 136 5.31 0.25 3.34
N ARG A 137 5.10 -0.03 4.64
CA ARG A 137 5.35 0.96 5.71
C ARG A 137 6.83 1.35 5.81
N ILE A 138 7.73 0.36 5.71
CA ILE A 138 9.17 0.62 5.68
C ILE A 138 9.54 1.44 4.44
N ARG A 139 9.01 1.09 3.26
CA ARG A 139 9.21 1.86 2.02
C ARG A 139 8.79 3.31 2.17
N HIS A 140 7.64 3.57 2.81
CA HIS A 140 7.19 4.92 3.14
C HIS A 140 8.19 5.64 4.04
N ALA A 141 8.61 5.02 5.15
CA ALA A 141 9.57 5.61 6.09
C ALA A 141 10.91 5.94 5.42
N VAL A 142 11.41 5.06 4.55
CA VAL A 142 12.64 5.27 3.78
C VAL A 142 12.48 6.44 2.80
N ALA A 143 11.38 6.49 2.05
CA ALA A 143 11.13 7.61 1.13
C ALA A 143 11.06 8.94 1.87
N TYR A 144 10.33 8.99 2.99
CA TYR A 144 10.26 10.18 3.83
C TYR A 144 11.63 10.58 4.39
N ALA A 145 12.42 9.62 4.88
CA ALA A 145 13.76 9.87 5.40
C ALA A 145 14.71 10.45 4.33
N ILE A 146 14.63 9.97 3.09
CA ILE A 146 15.38 10.52 1.95
C ILE A 146 14.99 11.97 1.69
N HIS A 147 13.68 12.25 1.58
CA HIS A 147 13.20 13.62 1.39
C HIS A 147 13.63 14.55 2.53
N LYS A 148 13.49 14.09 3.77
CA LYS A 148 13.92 14.83 4.96
C LYS A 148 15.42 15.12 4.96
N TYR A 149 16.25 14.11 4.65
CA TYR A 149 17.70 14.26 4.60
C TYR A 149 18.13 15.40 3.67
N TYR A 150 17.57 15.43 2.46
CA TYR A 150 17.85 16.45 1.45
C TYR A 150 17.29 17.82 1.84
N ASN A 151 16.04 17.87 2.29
CA ASN A 151 15.38 19.09 2.74
C ASN A 151 16.16 19.79 3.86
N ASP A 152 16.54 19.04 4.91
CA ASP A 152 17.28 19.57 6.05
C ASP A 152 18.68 20.10 5.67
N ARG A 153 19.17 19.78 4.47
CA ARG A 153 20.47 20.20 3.93
C ARG A 153 20.37 21.25 2.82
N GLY A 154 19.16 21.79 2.60
CA GLY A 154 18.90 22.84 1.61
C GLY A 154 18.95 22.35 0.17
N PHE A 155 18.67 21.07 -0.09
CA PHE A 155 18.47 20.57 -1.44
C PHE A 155 17.02 20.78 -1.89
N TYR A 156 16.83 21.17 -3.15
CA TYR A 156 15.53 21.27 -3.79
C TYR A 156 15.15 19.97 -4.48
N TYR A 157 13.92 19.51 -4.24
CA TYR A 157 13.37 18.39 -4.98
C TYR A 157 13.01 18.83 -6.39
N MET A 158 13.69 18.26 -7.39
CA MET A 158 13.48 18.56 -8.80
C MET A 158 12.81 17.37 -9.49
N HIS A 159 11.70 17.63 -10.17
CA HIS A 159 11.08 16.67 -11.08
C HIS A 159 11.75 16.75 -12.46
N SER A 160 12.62 15.78 -12.76
CA SER A 160 13.17 15.60 -14.11
C SER A 160 12.12 15.03 -15.07
N PRO A 161 12.17 15.36 -16.37
CA PRO A 161 11.24 14.81 -17.36
C PRO A 161 11.40 13.29 -17.50
N ILE A 162 10.27 12.59 -17.62
CA ILE A 162 10.24 11.13 -17.83
C ILE A 162 10.34 10.78 -19.32
N ILE A 163 9.62 11.51 -20.18
CA ILE A 163 9.71 11.36 -21.63
C ILE A 163 10.91 12.18 -22.12
N THR A 164 11.82 11.54 -22.85
CA THR A 164 13.07 12.14 -23.30
C THR A 164 13.34 11.82 -24.77
N GLY A 165 13.92 12.78 -25.49
CA GLY A 165 14.53 12.55 -26.81
C GLY A 165 16.03 12.26 -26.74
N SER A 166 16.58 12.19 -25.52
CA SER A 166 17.99 12.04 -25.24
C SER A 166 18.24 10.77 -24.45
N ASP A 167 19.30 10.06 -24.80
CA ASP A 167 19.88 9.00 -23.97
C ASP A 167 20.88 9.64 -22.99
N ALA A 168 20.65 9.43 -21.70
CA ALA A 168 21.47 10.01 -20.64
C ALA A 168 22.71 9.15 -20.29
N GLU A 169 22.65 7.84 -20.51
CA GLU A 169 23.72 6.89 -20.15
C GLU A 169 24.45 6.31 -21.38
N GLY A 170 23.90 6.49 -22.59
CA GLY A 170 24.57 6.23 -23.86
C GLY A 170 24.73 4.75 -24.24
N ALA A 171 24.09 3.82 -23.50
CA ALA A 171 24.37 2.39 -23.62
C ALA A 171 23.18 1.45 -23.32
N GLY A 172 21.98 1.97 -23.03
CA GLY A 172 20.83 1.16 -22.60
C GLY A 172 19.75 1.04 -23.66
N GLU A 173 19.12 -0.13 -23.77
CA GLU A 173 17.84 -0.25 -24.48
C GLU A 173 16.78 0.58 -23.72
N MET A 174 16.18 1.55 -24.42
CA MET A 174 15.15 2.44 -23.86
C MET A 174 13.77 2.08 -24.40
N PHE A 175 12.73 2.19 -23.58
CA PHE A 175 11.35 2.03 -24.05
C PHE A 175 10.94 3.20 -24.92
N ARG A 176 10.54 2.92 -26.16
CA ARG A 176 9.95 3.89 -27.09
C ARG A 176 8.58 4.36 -26.60
N VAL A 177 8.38 5.68 -26.62
CA VAL A 177 7.08 6.31 -26.37
C VAL A 177 6.67 7.04 -27.64
N THR A 178 5.52 6.67 -28.19
CA THR A 178 5.01 7.20 -29.46
C THR A 178 3.48 7.23 -29.44
N THR A 179 2.89 8.17 -30.17
CA THR A 179 1.44 8.18 -30.45
C THR A 179 1.13 7.73 -31.88
N LEU A 180 2.15 7.37 -32.67
CA LEU A 180 1.96 6.86 -34.02
C LEU A 180 1.27 5.49 -33.99
N ASP A 181 0.52 5.21 -35.04
CA ASP A 181 -0.01 3.87 -35.31
C ASP A 181 1.15 2.91 -35.54
N VAL A 182 1.18 1.80 -34.78
CA VAL A 182 2.24 0.79 -34.88
C VAL A 182 2.13 -0.02 -36.17
N ASP A 183 0.91 -0.27 -36.64
CA ASP A 183 0.66 -1.07 -37.83
C ASP A 183 0.82 -0.23 -39.10
N ASN A 184 0.50 1.06 -39.04
CA ASN A 184 0.58 1.97 -40.18
C ASN A 184 1.16 3.36 -39.83
N PRO A 185 2.45 3.44 -39.42
CA PRO A 185 3.04 4.72 -39.08
C PRO A 185 3.29 5.55 -40.34
N PRO A 186 3.16 6.89 -40.28
CA PRO A 186 3.52 7.77 -41.38
C PRO A 186 4.97 7.53 -41.80
N ARG A 187 5.22 7.56 -43.11
CA ARG A 187 6.53 7.25 -43.70
C ARG A 187 7.10 8.45 -44.42
N THR A 188 8.41 8.57 -44.33
CA THR A 188 9.24 9.44 -45.15
C THR A 188 9.30 8.91 -46.59
N PRO A 189 9.72 9.71 -47.60
CA PRO A 189 9.89 9.25 -48.97
C PRO A 189 10.85 8.06 -49.13
N ASP A 190 11.80 7.88 -48.22
CA ASP A 190 12.72 6.74 -48.13
C ASP A 190 12.14 5.51 -47.40
N GLY A 191 10.89 5.58 -46.93
CA GLY A 191 10.17 4.46 -46.30
C GLY A 191 10.43 4.28 -44.79
N ALA A 192 11.31 5.08 -44.20
CA ALA A 192 11.50 5.12 -42.75
C ALA A 192 10.31 5.78 -42.04
N VAL A 193 10.09 5.46 -40.75
CA VAL A 193 9.05 6.12 -39.95
C VAL A 193 9.32 7.62 -39.85
N ASN A 194 8.31 8.43 -40.19
CA ASN A 194 8.39 9.88 -40.11
C ASN A 194 8.13 10.36 -38.67
N TRP A 195 9.17 10.35 -37.84
CA TRP A 195 9.08 10.81 -36.45
C TRP A 195 8.72 12.29 -36.28
N LYS A 196 8.78 13.10 -37.35
CA LYS A 196 8.32 14.49 -37.31
C LYS A 196 6.80 14.60 -37.15
N GLU A 197 6.06 13.54 -37.48
CA GLU A 197 4.61 13.45 -37.31
C GLU A 197 4.20 12.84 -35.96
N ASP A 198 5.16 12.39 -35.14
CA ASP A 198 4.88 11.95 -33.77
C ASP A 198 4.56 13.16 -32.87
N PHE A 199 3.98 12.92 -31.70
CA PHE A 199 3.46 13.97 -30.81
C PHE A 199 4.48 15.06 -30.45
N PHE A 200 5.75 14.68 -30.24
CA PHE A 200 6.84 15.60 -29.89
C PHE A 200 7.64 16.09 -31.11
N GLY A 201 7.24 15.74 -32.33
CA GLY A 201 7.94 16.07 -33.57
C GLY A 201 9.32 15.40 -33.70
N LYS A 202 9.60 14.40 -32.86
CA LYS A 202 10.82 13.60 -32.84
C LYS A 202 10.56 12.28 -32.12
N SER A 203 11.48 11.33 -32.29
CA SER A 203 11.51 10.10 -31.52
C SER A 203 11.71 10.38 -30.02
N THR A 204 10.90 9.76 -29.18
CA THR A 204 10.97 9.89 -27.72
C THR A 204 10.95 8.55 -27.01
N ASN A 205 11.56 8.48 -25.82
CA ASN A 205 11.67 7.27 -25.01
C ASN A 205 11.38 7.58 -23.53
N LEU A 206 11.22 6.55 -22.71
CA LEU A 206 11.24 6.68 -21.25
C LEU A 206 12.68 6.79 -20.74
N THR A 207 12.94 7.73 -19.83
CA THR A 207 14.28 8.01 -19.33
C THR A 207 14.86 6.89 -18.46
N VAL A 208 16.15 6.65 -18.62
CA VAL A 208 16.97 5.80 -17.73
C VAL A 208 17.48 6.56 -16.51
N SER A 209 17.63 7.89 -16.63
CA SER A 209 18.19 8.76 -15.59
C SER A 209 17.80 10.22 -15.79
N GLY A 210 17.51 10.93 -14.68
CA GLY A 210 17.27 12.37 -14.68
C GLY A 210 18.55 13.22 -14.50
N GLN A 211 19.73 12.60 -14.54
CA GLN A 211 21.00 13.23 -14.17
C GLN A 211 21.30 14.50 -14.98
N LEU A 212 21.22 14.45 -16.31
CA LEU A 212 21.56 15.61 -17.16
C LEU A 212 20.67 16.82 -16.86
N GLN A 213 19.38 16.62 -16.60
CA GLN A 213 18.48 17.69 -16.18
C GLN A 213 18.78 18.15 -14.75
N GLY A 214 19.19 17.23 -13.88
CA GLY A 214 19.68 17.54 -12.54
C GLY A 214 20.90 18.47 -12.56
N GLU A 215 21.87 18.23 -13.45
CA GLU A 215 23.05 19.09 -13.62
C GLU A 215 22.66 20.51 -14.05
N ILE A 216 21.74 20.64 -15.02
CA ILE A 216 21.20 21.94 -15.45
C ILE A 216 20.56 22.69 -14.28
N ALA A 217 19.74 22.01 -13.47
CA ALA A 217 19.10 22.64 -12.33
C ALA A 217 20.09 22.95 -11.21
N ALA A 218 21.09 22.12 -10.97
CA ALA A 218 22.15 22.40 -10.00
C ALA A 218 22.89 23.70 -10.33
N LEU A 219 23.15 23.96 -11.62
CA LEU A 219 23.76 25.22 -12.06
C LEU A 219 22.85 26.44 -11.84
N ALA A 220 21.54 26.26 -11.78
CA ALA A 220 20.58 27.35 -11.58
C ALA A 220 20.21 27.62 -10.11
N ILE A 221 20.02 26.55 -9.32
CA ILE A 221 19.48 26.64 -7.94
C ILE A 221 20.36 25.91 -6.90
N GLY A 222 21.60 25.55 -7.28
CA GLY A 222 22.60 25.00 -6.39
C GLY A 222 22.41 23.51 -6.13
N LYS A 223 21.69 23.15 -5.06
CA LYS A 223 21.59 21.77 -4.59
C LYS A 223 20.24 21.17 -5.01
N VAL A 224 20.27 20.11 -5.81
CA VAL A 224 19.06 19.42 -6.27
C VAL A 224 19.16 17.91 -6.09
N TYR A 225 18.00 17.25 -6.02
CA TYR A 225 17.89 15.81 -6.10
C TYR A 225 16.61 15.43 -6.87
N THR A 226 16.65 14.28 -7.54
CA THR A 226 15.47 13.69 -8.18
C THR A 226 15.00 12.48 -7.37
N PHE A 227 13.70 12.20 -7.43
CA PHE A 227 13.07 11.04 -6.80
C PHE A 227 11.89 10.63 -7.69
N GLY A 228 12.19 9.97 -8.80
CA GLY A 228 11.20 9.62 -9.81
C GLY A 228 11.43 8.22 -10.37
N PRO A 229 10.49 7.70 -11.16
CA PRO A 229 10.67 6.43 -11.85
C PRO A 229 11.71 6.55 -12.96
N THR A 230 12.44 5.47 -13.19
CA THR A 230 13.33 5.28 -14.35
C THR A 230 13.05 3.92 -14.98
N PHE A 231 13.41 3.75 -16.24
CA PHE A 231 13.01 2.59 -17.03
C PHE A 231 14.20 2.05 -17.84
N ARG A 232 14.44 0.74 -17.77
CA ARG A 232 15.46 0.03 -18.54
C ARG A 232 14.77 -1.09 -19.33
N ALA A 233 15.04 -1.21 -20.62
CA ALA A 233 14.42 -2.20 -21.48
C ALA A 233 15.31 -3.43 -21.75
N GLU A 234 16.39 -3.60 -20.96
CA GLU A 234 17.28 -4.75 -21.05
C GLU A 234 16.55 -6.07 -20.76
N ASN A 235 16.86 -7.12 -21.53
CA ASN A 235 16.36 -8.46 -21.30
C ASN A 235 17.22 -9.20 -20.24
N SER A 236 16.99 -8.88 -18.96
CA SER A 236 17.76 -9.36 -17.81
C SER A 236 17.17 -10.58 -17.11
#